data_AF-X1G701-F1
#
_entry.id   AF-X1G701-F1
#
_cell.length_a   1.000
_cell.length_b   1.000
_cell.length_c   1.000
_cell.angle_alpha   90.00
_cell.angle_beta   90.00
_cell.angle_gamma   90.00
#
_symmetry.space_group_name_H-M   'P 1'
#
loop_
_entity.id
_entity.type
_entity.pdbx_description
1 polymer ?
#
loop_
_entity_poly.entity_id
_entity_poly.type
_entity_poly.pdbx_seq_one_letter_code
_entity_poly.pdbx_strand_id
1 'polypeptide(L)'
;MVKGIKFKNLRDSGDPVELARFYNDNGADELVFLDISATLEGRKSMLNTIRSVAEEIFIPLTVGGGIKSVEDMTTIIKAGAEKVSINSAAINDPDLITKGVKKFGSQCIVV
;
A
#
# COMPACT_ATOMS: atom_id res chain seq x y z
N MET A 1 -7.79 4.75 -9.99
CA MET A 1 -8.39 3.79 -9.02
C MET A 1 -9.36 2.88 -9.76
N VAL A 2 -9.34 1.56 -9.53
CA VAL A 2 -10.17 0.61 -10.31
C VAL A 2 -11.41 0.20 -9.52
N LYS A 3 -12.60 0.52 -10.05
CA LYS A 3 -13.88 -0.07 -9.59
C LYS A 3 -14.48 -0.92 -10.71
N GLY A 4 -14.95 -2.12 -10.37
CA GLY A 4 -15.66 -3.01 -11.30
C GLY A 4 -16.21 -4.24 -10.60
N ILE A 5 -17.44 -4.64 -10.92
CA ILE A 5 -18.02 -5.90 -10.43
C ILE A 5 -17.48 -7.02 -11.32
N LYS A 6 -16.77 -8.00 -10.74
CA LYS A 6 -16.20 -9.15 -11.45
C LYS A 6 -15.28 -8.77 -12.63
N PHE A 7 -14.47 -7.71 -12.47
CA PHE A 7 -13.49 -7.23 -13.46
C PHE A 7 -14.05 -6.85 -14.84
N LYS A 8 -15.39 -6.76 -14.98
CA LYS A 8 -16.04 -6.18 -16.16
C LYS A 8 -16.30 -4.70 -15.90
N ASN A 9 -16.07 -3.87 -16.92
CA ASN A 9 -16.26 -2.42 -16.91
C ASN A 9 -15.39 -1.70 -15.86
N LEU A 10 -14.07 -1.92 -15.94
CA LEU A 10 -13.09 -1.15 -15.18
C LEU A 10 -13.31 0.33 -15.49
N ARG A 11 -13.84 1.09 -14.52
CA ARG A 11 -14.00 2.53 -14.64
C ARG A 11 -12.79 3.18 -13.98
N ASP A 12 -12.02 3.93 -14.75
CA ASP A 12 -10.96 4.76 -14.18
C ASP A 12 -11.63 5.86 -13.36
N SER A 13 -11.57 5.70 -12.03
CA SER A 13 -12.40 6.46 -11.10
C SER A 13 -11.66 7.65 -10.48
N GLY A 14 -10.59 8.13 -11.11
CA GLY A 14 -9.92 9.38 -10.74
C GLY A 14 -8.49 9.23 -10.20
N ASP A 15 -7.87 10.39 -10.01
CA ASP A 15 -6.53 10.57 -9.44
C ASP A 15 -6.50 10.02 -8.00
N PRO A 16 -5.61 9.05 -7.69
CA PRO A 16 -5.47 8.51 -6.33
C PRO A 16 -5.21 9.60 -5.27
N VAL A 17 -4.56 10.70 -5.62
CA VAL A 17 -4.26 11.81 -4.70
C VAL A 17 -5.52 12.57 -4.34
N GLU A 18 -6.35 12.93 -5.33
CA GLU A 18 -7.63 13.60 -5.08
C GLU A 18 -8.56 12.76 -4.20
N LEU A 19 -8.59 11.45 -4.46
CA LEU A 19 -9.41 10.53 -3.68
C LEU A 19 -8.89 10.35 -2.24
N ALA A 20 -7.57 10.28 -2.06
CA ALA A 20 -6.97 10.18 -0.74
C ALA A 20 -7.29 11.42 0.11
N ARG A 21 -7.14 12.62 -0.47
CA ARG A 21 -7.56 13.88 0.16
C ARG A 21 -9.04 13.89 0.51
N PHE A 22 -9.89 13.46 -0.42
CA PHE A 22 -11.32 13.37 -0.17
C PHE A 22 -11.64 12.53 1.07
N TYR A 23 -11.07 11.32 1.20
CA TYR A 23 -11.32 10.50 2.38
C TYR A 23 -10.71 11.06 3.66
N ASN A 24 -9.50 11.62 3.58
CA ASN A 24 -8.86 12.33 4.68
C ASN A 24 -9.75 13.45 5.24
N ASP A 25 -10.27 14.31 4.36
CA ASP A 25 -11.09 15.47 4.73
C ASP A 25 -12.49 15.07 5.23
N ASN A 26 -12.95 13.88 4.87
CA ASN A 26 -14.22 13.31 5.35
C ASN A 26 -14.05 12.45 6.61
N GLY A 27 -12.88 12.50 7.26
CA GLY A 27 -12.66 11.90 8.58
C GLY A 27 -12.41 10.39 8.56
N ALA A 28 -11.86 9.85 7.47
CA ALA A 28 -11.32 8.50 7.51
C ALA A 28 -10.16 8.42 8.52
N ASP A 29 -10.12 7.37 9.35
CA ASP A 29 -9.07 7.21 10.37
C ASP A 29 -7.74 6.68 9.78
N GLU A 30 -7.81 5.95 8.67
CA GLU A 30 -6.66 5.34 7.99
C GLU A 30 -7.02 5.01 6.54
N LEU A 31 -6.04 5.08 5.64
CA LEU A 31 -6.15 4.68 4.24
C LEU A 31 -5.37 3.40 3.96
N VAL A 32 -5.98 2.50 3.18
CA VAL A 32 -5.34 1.27 2.71
C VAL A 32 -5.24 1.30 1.19
N PHE A 33 -4.02 1.27 0.67
CA PHE A 33 -3.73 1.19 -0.75
C PHE A 33 -3.32 -0.23 -1.12
N LEU A 34 -4.06 -0.88 -2.02
CA LEU A 34 -3.74 -2.23 -2.50
C LEU A 34 -3.27 -2.18 -3.96
N ASP A 35 -2.00 -2.51 -4.18
CA ASP A 35 -1.46 -2.69 -5.52
C ASP A 35 -1.83 -4.06 -6.09
N ILE A 36 -2.55 -4.02 -7.22
CA ILE A 36 -2.93 -5.21 -8.00
C ILE A 36 -2.08 -5.37 -9.26
N SER A 37 -1.05 -4.54 -9.42
CA SER A 37 -0.19 -4.55 -10.59
C SER A 37 0.62 -5.84 -10.66
N ALA A 38 0.59 -6.50 -11.81
CA ALA A 38 1.36 -7.72 -12.05
C ALA A 38 2.77 -7.46 -12.61
N THR A 39 3.11 -6.21 -12.96
CA THR A 39 4.34 -5.85 -13.67
C THR A 39 5.32 -5.03 -12.82
N LEU A 40 6.61 -5.12 -13.12
CA LEU A 40 7.67 -4.33 -12.47
C LEU A 40 7.53 -2.82 -12.72
N GLU A 41 7.05 -2.43 -13.91
CA GLU A 41 6.74 -1.02 -14.21
C GLU A 41 5.59 -0.50 -13.34
N GLY A 42 4.57 -1.35 -13.11
CA GLY A 42 3.49 -1.06 -12.17
C GLY A 42 4.01 -0.76 -10.77
N ARG A 43 5.03 -1.50 -10.31
CA ARG A 43 5.64 -1.26 -9.00
C ARG A 43 6.34 0.10 -8.88
N LYS A 44 7.03 0.57 -9.93
CA LYS A 44 7.63 1.92 -9.92
C LYS A 44 6.55 3.00 -9.90
N SER A 45 5.51 2.83 -10.71
CA SER A 45 4.36 3.74 -10.74
C SER A 45 3.64 3.81 -9.38
N MET A 46 3.49 2.66 -8.73
CA MET A 46 2.93 2.54 -7.37
C MET A 46 3.76 3.36 -6.36
N LEU A 47 5.09 3.25 -6.36
CA LEU A 47 5.93 4.02 -5.43
C LEU A 47 5.79 5.53 -5.59
N ASN A 48 5.66 6.02 -6.83
CA ASN A 48 5.41 7.44 -7.08
C ASN A 48 4.02 7.84 -6.57
N THR A 49 3.01 7.00 -6.81
CA THR A 49 1.65 7.24 -6.32
C THR A 49 1.61 7.30 -4.79
N ILE A 50 2.28 6.35 -4.11
CA ILE A 50 2.38 6.34 -2.64
C ILE A 50 3.01 7.63 -2.14
N ARG A 51 4.10 8.10 -2.77
CA ARG A 51 4.76 9.35 -2.40
C ARG A 51 3.82 10.54 -2.54
N SER A 52 3.18 10.69 -3.68
CA SER A 52 2.25 11.80 -3.92
C SER A 52 1.03 11.76 -2.99
N VAL A 53 0.53 10.59 -2.64
CA VAL A 53 -0.56 10.46 -1.66
C VAL A 53 -0.09 10.83 -0.26
N ALA A 54 1.07 10.33 0.17
CA ALA A 54 1.61 10.58 1.50
C ALA A 54 1.99 12.06 1.74
N GLU A 55 2.26 12.82 0.68
CA GLU A 55 2.48 14.27 0.75
C GLU A 55 1.19 15.07 1.01
N GLU A 56 0.01 14.47 0.79
CA GLU A 56 -1.28 15.19 0.74
C GLU A 56 -2.28 14.74 1.82
N ILE A 57 -1.96 13.69 2.60
CA ILE A 57 -2.82 13.19 3.69
C ILE A 57 -2.08 13.23 5.03
N PHE A 58 -2.85 13.33 6.12
CA PHE A 58 -2.32 13.37 7.49
C PHE A 58 -2.80 12.18 8.35
N ILE A 59 -3.50 11.24 7.74
CA ILE A 59 -3.95 9.99 8.35
C ILE A 59 -3.04 8.84 7.92
N PRO A 60 -2.92 7.77 8.74
CA PRO A 60 -2.08 6.63 8.41
C PRO A 60 -2.37 6.04 7.04
N LEU A 61 -1.31 5.62 6.36
CA LEU A 61 -1.31 4.97 5.06
C LEU A 61 -0.71 3.57 5.19
N THR A 62 -1.56 2.56 5.02
CA THR A 62 -1.16 1.16 4.86
C THR A 62 -1.07 0.81 3.37
N VAL A 63 0.02 0.18 2.95
CA VAL A 63 0.18 -0.30 1.57
C VAL A 63 0.30 -1.82 1.54
N GLY A 64 -0.50 -2.46 0.70
CA GLY A 64 -0.42 -3.89 0.41
C GLY A 64 -0.31 -4.17 -1.08
N GLY A 65 0.01 -5.42 -1.43
CA GLY A 65 0.12 -5.87 -2.82
C GLY A 65 1.53 -6.31 -3.21
N GLY A 66 1.71 -7.61 -3.44
CA GLY A 66 2.95 -8.15 -4.02
C GLY A 66 4.24 -7.92 -3.22
N ILE A 67 4.15 -7.69 -1.91
CA ILE A 67 5.30 -7.50 -1.01
C ILE A 67 5.85 -8.88 -0.62
N LYS A 68 7.10 -9.18 -0.97
CA LYS A 68 7.70 -10.52 -0.81
C LYS A 68 8.99 -10.55 0.01
N SER A 69 9.52 -9.39 0.38
CA SER A 69 10.80 -9.29 1.09
C SER A 69 10.83 -8.08 2.04
N VAL A 70 11.86 -8.02 2.88
CA VAL A 70 12.10 -6.88 3.76
C VAL A 70 12.55 -5.65 2.96
N GLU A 71 13.23 -5.85 1.83
CA GLU A 71 13.66 -4.82 0.91
C GLU A 71 12.47 -4.15 0.23
N ASP A 72 11.47 -4.96 -0.14
CA ASP A 72 10.18 -4.49 -0.65
C ASP A 72 9.49 -3.57 0.37
N MET A 73 9.36 -4.03 1.62
CA MET A 73 8.80 -3.25 2.72
C MET A 73 9.58 -1.94 2.91
N THR A 74 10.91 -2.02 2.90
CA THR A 74 11.79 -0.85 3.06
C THR A 74 11.50 0.21 2.00
N THR A 75 11.32 -0.22 0.75
CA THR A 75 11.09 0.68 -0.38
C THR A 75 9.73 1.37 -0.27
N ILE A 76 8.70 0.63 0.15
CA ILE A 76 7.33 1.15 0.33
C ILE A 76 7.26 2.12 1.52
N ILE A 77 7.85 1.75 2.66
CA ILE A 77 7.89 2.62 3.83
C ILE A 77 8.66 3.91 3.51
N LYS A 78 9.78 3.83 2.79
CA LYS A 78 10.53 5.02 2.32
C LYS A 78 9.76 5.87 1.30
N ALA A 79 8.73 5.32 0.66
CA ALA A 79 7.87 6.09 -0.24
C ALA A 79 6.81 6.89 0.52
N GLY A 80 6.60 6.63 1.82
CA GLY A 80 5.67 7.41 2.66
C GLY A 80 4.61 6.59 3.38
N ALA A 81 4.56 5.26 3.18
CA ALA A 81 3.65 4.40 3.93
C ALA A 81 4.11 4.21 5.38
N GLU A 82 3.21 4.27 6.36
CA GLU A 82 3.55 3.91 7.74
C GLU A 82 3.48 2.41 8.01
N LYS A 83 2.64 1.69 7.27
CA LYS A 83 2.45 0.24 7.44
C LYS A 83 2.46 -0.49 6.10
N VAL A 84 2.87 -1.75 6.16
CA VAL A 84 2.82 -2.69 5.03
C VAL A 84 1.92 -3.87 5.36
N SER A 85 1.06 -4.24 4.41
CA SER A 85 0.21 -5.43 4.51
C SER A 85 0.80 -6.57 3.68
N ILE A 86 1.10 -7.68 4.35
CA ILE A 86 1.63 -8.90 3.74
C ILE A 86 0.65 -10.05 3.98
N ASN A 87 0.33 -10.81 2.92
CA ASN A 87 -0.57 -11.96 3.04
C ASN A 87 0.10 -13.22 2.50
N SER A 88 -0.01 -13.51 1.20
CA SER A 88 0.50 -14.76 0.62
C SER A 88 1.99 -15.01 0.88
N ALA A 89 2.81 -13.95 0.94
CA ALA A 89 4.23 -14.06 1.30
C ALA A 89 4.44 -14.48 2.76
N ALA A 90 3.60 -13.99 3.68
CA ALA A 90 3.64 -14.37 5.10
C ALA A 90 3.16 -15.80 5.33
N ILE A 91 2.24 -16.30 4.49
CA ILE A 91 1.82 -17.71 4.51
C ILE A 91 2.98 -18.62 4.03
N ASN A 92 3.65 -18.23 2.94
CA ASN A 92 4.73 -19.02 2.34
C ASN A 92 6.05 -18.96 3.13
N ASP A 93 6.35 -17.81 3.74
CA ASP A 93 7.49 -17.58 4.62
C ASP A 93 7.04 -16.81 5.88
N PRO A 94 6.58 -17.49 6.94
CA PRO A 94 6.18 -16.84 8.19
C PRO A 94 7.31 -16.05 8.86
N ASP A 95 8.58 -16.39 8.61
CA ASP A 95 9.72 -15.63 9.14
C ASP A 95 9.78 -14.22 8.56
N LEU A 96 9.14 -13.95 7.42
CA LEU A 96 9.03 -12.62 6.84
C LEU A 96 8.36 -11.63 7.81
N ILE A 97 7.36 -12.07 8.59
CA ILE A 97 6.73 -11.24 9.62
C ILE A 97 7.79 -10.85 10.66
N THR A 98 8.48 -11.84 11.22
CA THR A 98 9.53 -11.61 12.25
C THR A 98 10.64 -10.70 11.74
N LYS A 99 11.10 -10.90 10.50
CA LYS A 99 12.13 -10.05 9.87
C LYS A 99 11.63 -8.60 9.71
N GLY A 100 10.38 -8.41 9.29
CA GLY A 100 9.75 -7.10 9.18
C GLY A 100 9.63 -6.40 10.53
N VAL A 101 9.10 -7.10 11.54
CA VAL A 101 8.94 -6.58 12.91
C VAL A 101 10.28 -6.18 13.51
N LYS A 102 11.34 -6.99 13.33
CA LYS A 102 12.69 -6.66 13.83
C LYS A 102 13.25 -5.38 13.22
N LYS A 103 12.87 -5.04 11.99
CA LYS A 103 13.39 -3.87 11.28
C LYS A 103 12.55 -2.60 11.50
N PHE A 104 11.23 -2.73 11.53
CA PHE A 104 10.31 -1.58 11.52
C PHE A 104 9.46 -1.45 12.78
N GLY A 105 9.39 -2.49 13.62
CA GLY A 105 8.46 -2.58 14.74
C GLY A 105 7.14 -3.24 14.35
N SER A 106 6.43 -3.79 15.34
CA SER A 106 5.19 -4.55 15.12
C SER A 106 4.05 -3.71 14.59
N GLN A 107 4.01 -2.41 14.92
CA GLN A 107 2.99 -1.47 14.46
C GLN A 107 3.02 -1.23 12.94
N CYS A 108 4.15 -1.51 12.28
CA CYS A 108 4.33 -1.31 10.84
C CYS A 108 3.93 -2.53 9.99
N ILE A 109 3.63 -3.69 10.62
CA ILE A 109 3.37 -4.94 9.91
C ILE A 109 1.91 -5.36 10.11
N VAL A 110 1.16 -5.40 9.01
CA VAL A 110 -0.23 -5.89 8.96
C VAL A 110 -0.23 -7.23 8.21
N VAL A 111 -0.94 -8.23 8.75
CA VAL A 111 -1.03 -9.59 8.19
C VAL A 111 -2.48 -9.98 7.97
#